data_AF-A0A021XDR1-F1
#
_entry.id   AF-A0A021XDR1-F1
#
_cell.length_a   1.000
_cell.length_b   1.000
_cell.length_c   1.000
_cell.angle_alpha   90.00
_cell.angle_beta   90.00
_cell.angle_gamma   90.00
#
_symmetry.space_group_name_H-M   'P 1'
#
loop_
_entity.id
_entity.type
_entity.pdbx_description
1 polymer ?
#
loop_
_entity_poly.entity_id
_entity_poly.type
_entity_poly.pdbx_seq_one_letter_code
_entity_poly.pdbx_strand_id
1 'polypeptide(L)'
;MFIQTEATPNPATLKFLPGKVVLETGTAEFRDETEARAASPLAARLFAVPGVKSVFLGYDFITVTKDNADWQHMKPAILGNIMEHFMSGQPVMASGALGGNEGDEDEFFDDGDETIVATIKELLDSRVRPAVAQDGGDITFKGFRDGVVYLNMKGACSGCPSSTATLKHGVQNLLRHFVPEVQEVEAVM
;
A
#
# COMPACT_ATOMS: atom_id res chain seq x y z
N MET A 1 11.50 -18.33 12.93
CA MET A 1 11.19 -16.98 12.42
C MET A 1 10.14 -16.38 13.35
N PHE A 2 10.29 -15.13 13.78
CA PHE A 2 9.32 -14.46 14.65
C PHE A 2 8.65 -13.33 13.86
N ILE A 3 7.33 -13.37 13.76
CA ILE A 3 6.54 -12.39 13.00
C ILE A 3 5.81 -11.53 14.03
N GLN A 4 6.08 -10.22 14.02
CA GLN A 4 5.35 -9.25 14.84
C GLN A 4 4.07 -8.82 14.12
N THR A 5 3.07 -8.40 14.88
CA THR A 5 1.81 -7.88 14.32
C THR A 5 1.48 -6.55 14.95
N GLU A 6 1.12 -5.58 14.12
CA GLU A 6 0.77 -4.21 14.52
C GLU A 6 -0.64 -3.87 14.04
N ALA A 7 -1.39 -3.19 14.89
CA ALA A 7 -2.67 -2.60 14.49
C ALA A 7 -2.43 -1.42 13.56
N THR A 8 -3.30 -1.26 12.57
CA THR A 8 -3.29 -0.09 11.69
C THR A 8 -4.43 0.86 12.06
N PRO A 9 -4.43 2.12 11.57
CA PRO A 9 -5.59 3.00 11.72
C PRO A 9 -6.89 2.44 11.12
N ASN A 10 -6.81 1.45 10.23
CA ASN A 10 -7.95 0.75 9.66
C ASN A 10 -8.23 -0.55 10.45
N PRO A 11 -9.36 -0.67 11.17
CA PRO A 11 -9.66 -1.84 12.00
C PRO A 11 -9.86 -3.14 11.21
N ALA A 12 -10.17 -3.03 9.91
CA ALA A 12 -10.26 -4.18 9.01
C ALA A 12 -8.90 -4.65 8.51
N THR A 13 -7.81 -3.98 8.89
CA THR A 13 -6.48 -4.20 8.33
C THR A 13 -5.44 -4.39 9.43
N LEU A 14 -4.62 -5.44 9.29
CA LEU A 14 -3.56 -5.77 10.23
C LEU A 14 -2.21 -5.86 9.50
N LYS A 15 -1.18 -5.28 10.12
CA LYS A 15 0.19 -5.28 9.61
C LYS A 15 0.98 -6.41 10.25
N PHE A 16 1.75 -7.13 9.44
CA PHE A 16 2.60 -8.25 9.81
C PHE A 16 4.05 -7.93 9.42
N LEU A 17 4.94 -8.03 10.40
CA LEU A 17 6.36 -7.71 10.28
C LEU A 17 7.18 -9.01 10.39
N PRO A 18 7.55 -9.63 9.25
CA PRO A 18 8.33 -10.88 9.24
C PRO A 18 9.76 -10.74 9.76
N GLY A 19 10.26 -9.52 9.96
CA GLY A 19 11.66 -9.26 10.34
C GLY A 19 12.64 -9.53 9.18
N LYS A 20 12.14 -9.48 7.94
CA LYS A 20 12.89 -9.66 6.69
C LYS A 20 12.33 -8.71 5.64
N VAL A 21 13.13 -8.40 4.64
CA VAL A 21 12.65 -7.72 3.43
C VAL A 21 11.64 -8.63 2.72
N VAL A 22 10.49 -8.06 2.37
CA VAL A 22 9.37 -8.69 1.67
C VAL A 22 9.44 -8.32 0.19
N LEU A 23 9.47 -7.03 -0.14
CA LEU A 23 9.71 -6.52 -1.49
C LEU A 23 10.84 -5.50 -1.47
N GLU A 24 11.95 -5.78 -2.16
CA GLU A 24 13.09 -4.86 -2.20
C GLU A 24 12.79 -3.54 -2.92
N THR A 25 11.87 -3.58 -3.90
CA THR A 25 11.53 -2.43 -4.74
C THR A 25 10.02 -2.32 -4.90
N GLY A 26 9.52 -1.08 -4.86
CA GLY A 26 8.10 -0.78 -5.03
C GLY A 26 7.21 -1.35 -3.92
N THR A 27 5.93 -1.44 -4.23
CA THR A 27 4.92 -2.09 -3.42
C THR A 27 4.00 -2.91 -4.33
N ALA A 28 3.24 -3.84 -3.78
CA ALA A 28 2.26 -4.60 -4.55
C ALA A 28 0.95 -4.74 -3.77
N GLU A 29 -0.18 -4.48 -4.42
CA GLU A 29 -1.51 -4.70 -3.86
C GLU A 29 -2.23 -5.76 -4.68
N PHE A 30 -2.87 -6.70 -3.98
CA PHE A 30 -3.69 -7.74 -4.59
C PHE A 30 -5.10 -7.65 -4.01
N ARG A 31 -6.09 -7.50 -4.88
CA ARG A 31 -7.50 -7.34 -4.48
C ARG A 31 -8.33 -8.61 -4.74
N ASP A 32 -7.78 -9.58 -5.47
CA ASP A 32 -8.41 -10.87 -5.70
C ASP A 32 -7.40 -12.03 -5.75
N GLU A 33 -7.93 -13.23 -5.55
CA GLU A 33 -7.13 -14.46 -5.48
C GLU A 33 -6.52 -14.85 -6.84
N THR A 34 -7.16 -14.50 -7.95
CA THR A 34 -6.69 -14.88 -9.29
C THR A 34 -5.43 -14.12 -9.65
N GLU A 35 -5.45 -12.81 -9.43
CA GLU A 35 -4.29 -11.92 -9.56
C GLU A 35 -3.15 -12.38 -8.63
N ALA A 36 -3.45 -12.61 -7.35
CA ALA A 36 -2.47 -13.07 -6.37
C ALA A 36 -1.78 -14.38 -6.78
N ARG A 37 -2.54 -15.37 -7.26
CA ARG A 37 -2.01 -16.66 -7.72
C ARG A 37 -1.11 -16.53 -8.95
N ALA A 38 -1.39 -15.58 -9.83
CA ALA A 38 -0.58 -15.35 -11.02
C ALA A 38 0.74 -14.63 -10.69
N ALA A 39 0.70 -13.68 -9.74
CA ALA A 39 1.79 -12.74 -9.53
C ALA A 39 2.65 -12.99 -8.29
N SER A 40 2.10 -13.59 -7.22
CA SER A 40 2.81 -13.73 -5.94
C SER A 40 2.50 -15.05 -5.22
N PRO A 41 3.48 -15.97 -5.12
CA PRO A 41 3.32 -17.19 -4.32
C PRO A 41 3.01 -16.91 -2.84
N LEU A 42 3.49 -15.78 -2.30
CA LEU A 42 3.14 -15.35 -0.94
C LEU A 42 1.67 -14.91 -0.86
N ALA A 43 1.24 -14.01 -1.74
CA ALA A 43 -0.14 -13.52 -1.73
C ALA A 43 -1.13 -14.66 -1.98
N ALA A 44 -0.83 -15.57 -2.90
CA ALA A 44 -1.65 -16.75 -3.17
C ALA A 44 -1.91 -17.60 -1.91
N ARG A 45 -0.88 -17.82 -1.08
CA ARG A 45 -1.00 -18.53 0.20
C ARG A 45 -1.87 -17.78 1.20
N LEU A 46 -1.74 -16.45 1.23
CA LEU A 46 -2.53 -15.60 2.12
C LEU A 46 -4.01 -15.58 1.71
N PHE A 47 -4.32 -15.49 0.41
CA PHE A 47 -5.70 -15.57 -0.10
C PHE A 47 -6.37 -16.92 0.15
N ALA A 48 -5.60 -18.00 0.30
CA ALA A 48 -6.14 -19.29 0.69
C ALA A 48 -6.71 -19.31 2.13
N VAL A 49 -6.41 -18.29 2.96
CA VAL A 49 -7.00 -18.14 4.28
C VAL A 49 -8.40 -17.51 4.15
N PRO A 50 -9.47 -18.19 4.61
CA PRO A 50 -10.82 -17.65 4.54
C PRO A 50 -10.95 -16.30 5.25
N GLY A 51 -11.62 -15.35 4.60
CA GLY A 51 -11.86 -14.00 5.10
C GLY A 51 -10.82 -12.96 4.70
N VAL A 52 -9.75 -13.36 4.00
CA VAL A 52 -8.79 -12.41 3.41
C VAL A 52 -9.43 -11.73 2.19
N LYS A 53 -9.52 -10.40 2.25
CA LYS A 53 -10.11 -9.55 1.20
C LYS A 53 -9.04 -8.96 0.29
N SER A 54 -7.95 -8.46 0.86
CA SER A 54 -6.81 -7.97 0.09
C SER A 54 -5.49 -8.20 0.83
N VAL A 55 -4.42 -8.26 0.06
CA VAL A 55 -3.05 -8.42 0.55
C VAL A 55 -2.22 -7.31 -0.06
N PHE A 56 -1.49 -6.59 0.78
CA PHE A 56 -0.56 -5.55 0.37
C PHE A 56 0.85 -5.90 0.86
N LEU A 57 1.83 -5.79 -0.02
CA LEU A 57 3.23 -6.10 0.23
C LEU A 57 4.03 -4.80 0.19
N GLY A 58 4.62 -4.45 1.34
CA GLY A 58 5.56 -3.34 1.47
C GLY A 58 7.00 -3.80 1.50
N TYR A 59 7.92 -2.91 1.88
CA TYR A 59 9.36 -3.19 1.91
C TYR A 59 9.70 -4.33 2.89
N ASP A 60 9.28 -4.22 4.14
CA ASP A 60 9.58 -5.18 5.21
C ASP A 60 8.33 -5.64 5.98
N PHE A 61 7.15 -5.35 5.43
CA PHE A 61 5.87 -5.67 6.04
C PHE A 61 4.87 -6.21 5.02
N ILE A 62 3.89 -6.94 5.54
CA ILE A 62 2.74 -7.46 4.82
C ILE A 62 1.51 -6.93 5.52
N THR A 63 0.59 -6.35 4.77
CA THR A 63 -0.68 -5.88 5.29
C THR A 63 -1.80 -6.77 4.74
N VAL A 64 -2.67 -7.26 5.61
CA VAL A 64 -3.84 -8.05 5.22
C VAL A 64 -5.08 -7.30 5.64
N THR A 65 -6.00 -7.11 4.70
CA THR A 65 -7.34 -6.60 4.98
C THR A 65 -8.32 -7.75 4.94
N LYS A 66 -9.17 -7.83 5.96
CA LYS A 66 -10.22 -8.86 6.07
C LYS A 66 -11.57 -8.35 5.60
N ASP A 67 -12.48 -9.28 5.36
CA ASP A 67 -13.91 -9.01 5.20
C ASP A 67 -14.61 -8.95 6.59
N ASN A 68 -15.77 -9.58 6.72
CA ASN A 68 -16.53 -9.70 7.96
C ASN A 68 -15.98 -10.76 8.93
N ALA A 69 -14.89 -11.45 8.61
CA ALA A 69 -14.25 -12.46 9.46
C ALA A 69 -13.65 -11.89 10.77
N ASP A 70 -13.25 -12.78 11.69
CA ASP A 70 -12.64 -12.45 12.97
C ASP A 70 -11.12 -12.68 12.97
N TRP A 71 -10.37 -11.66 13.39
CA TRP A 71 -8.91 -11.72 13.50
C TRP A 71 -8.40 -12.84 14.42
N GLN A 72 -9.15 -13.24 15.45
CA GLN A 72 -8.75 -14.32 16.36
C GLN A 72 -8.55 -15.65 15.65
N HIS A 73 -9.35 -15.92 14.61
CA HIS A 73 -9.25 -17.14 13.81
C HIS A 73 -8.29 -17.00 12.63
N MET A 74 -8.28 -15.82 11.99
CA MET A 74 -7.45 -15.57 10.82
C MET A 74 -5.96 -15.45 11.18
N LYS A 75 -5.63 -14.81 12.31
CA LYS A 75 -4.26 -14.46 12.67
C LYS A 75 -3.35 -15.68 12.78
N PRO A 76 -3.71 -16.80 13.46
CA PRO A 76 -2.88 -18.00 13.47
C PRO A 76 -2.63 -18.58 12.07
N ALA A 77 -3.64 -18.60 11.20
CA ALA A 77 -3.53 -19.13 9.84
C ALA A 77 -2.61 -18.25 8.96
N ILE A 78 -2.75 -16.93 9.05
CA ILE A 78 -1.91 -15.97 8.32
C ILE A 78 -0.45 -16.11 8.77
N LEU A 79 -0.20 -16.12 10.09
CA LEU A 79 1.15 -16.28 10.63
C LEU A 79 1.82 -17.58 10.17
N GLY A 80 1.06 -18.68 10.15
CA GLY A 80 1.53 -19.97 9.63
C GLY A 80 1.92 -19.90 8.15
N ASN A 81 1.07 -19.31 7.31
CA ASN A 81 1.33 -19.17 5.87
C ASN A 81 2.54 -18.29 5.57
N ILE A 82 2.70 -17.15 6.26
CA ILE A 82 3.88 -16.29 6.11
C ILE A 82 5.14 -17.05 6.53
N MET A 83 5.10 -17.72 7.68
CA MET A 83 6.25 -18.47 8.18
C MET A 83 6.65 -19.60 7.21
N GLU A 84 5.68 -20.37 6.73
CA GLU A 84 5.92 -21.46 5.78
C GLU A 84 6.52 -20.92 4.47
N HIS A 85 5.98 -19.82 3.92
CA HIS A 85 6.49 -19.22 2.70
C HIS A 85 7.98 -18.86 2.83
N PHE A 86 8.34 -18.09 3.87
CA PHE A 86 9.74 -17.68 4.08
C PHE A 86 10.66 -18.84 4.48
N MET A 87 10.14 -19.92 5.06
CA MET A 87 10.91 -21.14 5.34
C MET A 87 11.10 -22.00 4.09
N SER A 88 10.18 -21.95 3.13
CA SER A 88 10.27 -22.70 1.87
C SER A 88 11.33 -22.15 0.90
N GLY A 89 11.73 -20.88 1.07
CA GLY A 89 12.66 -20.20 0.15
C GLY A 89 12.05 -19.85 -1.21
N GLN A 90 10.73 -20.01 -1.38
CA GLN A 90 10.03 -19.53 -2.57
C GLN A 90 10.14 -18.00 -2.69
N PRO A 91 10.16 -17.47 -3.92
CA PRO A 91 10.18 -16.02 -4.12
C PRO A 91 8.83 -15.41 -3.73
N VAL A 92 8.86 -14.18 -3.21
CA VAL A 92 7.66 -13.42 -2.85
C VAL A 92 6.81 -13.08 -4.07
N MET A 93 7.45 -12.74 -5.20
CA MET A 93 6.82 -12.48 -6.50
C MET A 93 7.24 -13.53 -7.52
N ALA A 94 6.34 -13.89 -8.43
CA ALA A 94 6.67 -14.75 -9.57
C ALA A 94 7.61 -14.02 -10.54
N SER A 95 8.47 -14.77 -11.25
CA SER A 95 9.37 -14.18 -12.25
C SER A 95 8.57 -13.51 -13.36
N GLY A 96 8.84 -12.22 -13.62
CA GLY A 96 8.10 -11.39 -14.58
C GLY A 96 6.92 -10.64 -13.98
N ALA A 97 6.51 -10.97 -12.75
CA ALA A 97 5.57 -10.19 -11.95
C ALA A 97 6.33 -9.17 -11.08
N LEU A 98 7.40 -8.56 -11.61
CA LEU A 98 7.90 -7.33 -10.98
C LEU A 98 6.70 -6.40 -10.92
N GLY A 99 6.23 -6.16 -9.68
CA GLY A 99 5.18 -5.18 -9.41
C GLY A 99 5.54 -3.95 -10.21
N GLY A 100 4.62 -3.55 -11.08
CA GLY A 100 4.90 -2.60 -12.15
C GLY A 100 5.71 -1.44 -11.61
N ASN A 101 6.58 -0.87 -12.44
CA ASN A 101 6.96 0.52 -12.22
C ASN A 101 5.65 1.32 -12.17
N GLU A 102 5.12 1.57 -10.97
CA GLU A 102 3.87 2.29 -10.73
C GLU A 102 4.04 3.80 -10.94
N GLY A 103 4.75 4.16 -12.02
CA GLY A 103 5.19 5.52 -12.26
C GLY A 103 4.74 6.13 -13.57
N ASP A 104 3.95 5.47 -14.42
CA ASP A 104 3.68 6.06 -15.75
C ASP A 104 2.37 5.66 -16.47
N GLU A 105 1.65 4.61 -16.07
CA GLU A 105 0.64 4.06 -16.99
C GLU A 105 -0.68 4.86 -17.08
N ASP A 106 -0.90 5.89 -16.25
CA ASP A 106 -2.06 6.79 -16.36
C ASP A 106 -1.88 8.05 -15.47
N GLU A 107 -0.65 8.59 -15.38
CA GLU A 107 -0.47 9.89 -14.74
C GLU A 107 -0.99 11.02 -15.64
N PHE A 108 -1.58 12.06 -15.04
CA PHE A 108 -2.04 13.22 -15.80
C PHE A 108 -1.67 14.54 -15.14
N PHE A 109 -1.19 15.48 -15.93
CA PHE A 109 -0.96 16.87 -15.55
C PHE A 109 -0.84 17.72 -16.82
N ASP A 110 -0.98 19.04 -16.67
CA ASP A 110 -0.93 19.96 -17.81
C ASP A 110 0.54 20.24 -18.22
N ASP A 111 0.75 20.51 -19.51
CA ASP A 111 2.05 20.92 -20.03
C ASP A 111 2.51 22.22 -19.32
N GLY A 112 3.66 22.17 -18.66
CA GLY A 112 4.19 23.28 -17.84
C GLY A 112 4.17 23.05 -16.32
N ASP A 113 3.47 22.01 -15.84
CA ASP A 113 3.42 21.67 -14.41
C ASP A 113 4.51 20.66 -13.99
N GLU A 114 5.47 20.33 -14.86
CA GLU A 114 6.45 19.25 -14.60
C GLU A 114 7.28 19.50 -13.35
N THR A 115 7.63 20.77 -13.09
CA THR A 115 8.40 21.17 -11.90
C THR A 115 7.57 21.07 -10.62
N ILE A 116 6.28 21.39 -10.70
CA ILE A 116 5.33 21.28 -9.60
C ILE A 116 5.13 19.80 -9.27
N VAL A 117 4.86 18.97 -10.29
CA VAL A 117 4.66 17.53 -10.14
C VAL A 117 5.91 16.85 -9.56
N ALA A 118 7.10 17.19 -10.06
CA ALA A 118 8.35 16.67 -9.50
C ALA A 118 8.50 17.01 -8.01
N THR A 119 8.18 18.25 -7.63
CA THR A 119 8.20 18.69 -6.22
C THR A 119 7.18 17.94 -5.37
N ILE A 120 5.96 17.75 -5.88
CA ILE A 120 4.91 16.97 -5.20
C ILE A 120 5.42 15.54 -4.97
N LYS A 121 5.91 14.86 -6.00
CA LYS A 121 6.43 13.48 -5.90
C LYS A 121 7.57 13.39 -4.87
N GLU A 122 8.51 14.32 -4.90
CA GLU A 122 9.61 14.36 -3.92
C GLU A 122 9.10 14.50 -2.48
N LEU A 123 8.11 15.36 -2.23
CA LEU A 123 7.50 15.52 -0.91
C LEU A 123 6.74 14.28 -0.45
N LEU A 124 6.01 13.62 -1.37
CA LEU A 124 5.34 12.36 -1.08
C LEU A 124 6.35 11.29 -0.68
N ASP A 125 7.41 11.10 -1.46
CA ASP A 125 8.43 10.08 -1.21
C ASP A 125 9.24 10.34 0.05
N SER A 126 9.67 11.58 0.28
CA SER A 126 10.57 11.91 1.39
C SER A 126 9.87 12.09 2.74
N ARG A 127 8.57 12.43 2.76
CA ARG A 127 7.87 12.78 4.01
C ARG A 127 6.60 11.98 4.26
N VAL A 128 5.80 11.69 3.23
CA VAL A 128 4.48 11.11 3.42
C VAL A 128 4.51 9.58 3.39
N ARG A 129 5.10 8.99 2.35
CA ARG A 129 5.19 7.54 2.19
C ARG A 129 5.87 6.85 3.39
N PRO A 130 6.92 7.39 4.03
CA PRO A 130 7.49 6.79 5.24
C PRO A 130 6.47 6.67 6.39
N ALA A 131 5.66 7.70 6.62
CA ALA A 131 4.62 7.68 7.65
C ALA A 131 3.49 6.71 7.28
N VAL A 132 3.08 6.70 6.01
CA VAL A 132 2.04 5.80 5.51
C VAL A 132 2.47 4.33 5.58
N ALA A 133 3.73 4.03 5.27
CA ALA A 133 4.30 2.70 5.40
C ALA A 133 4.33 2.22 6.87
N GLN A 134 4.56 3.13 7.82
CA GLN A 134 4.42 2.80 9.25
C GLN A 134 2.99 2.35 9.58
N ASP A 135 1.99 3.01 9.01
CA ASP A 135 0.58 2.65 9.15
C ASP A 135 0.16 1.42 8.33
N GLY A 136 1.06 0.85 7.51
CA GLY A 136 0.81 -0.36 6.75
C GLY A 136 0.15 -0.14 5.38
N GLY A 137 0.26 1.06 4.81
CA GLY A 137 -0.21 1.38 3.47
C GLY A 137 0.90 1.91 2.56
N ASP A 138 0.49 2.43 1.41
CA ASP A 138 1.32 3.27 0.54
C ASP A 138 0.42 4.28 -0.19
N ILE A 139 1.03 5.33 -0.72
CA ILE A 139 0.38 6.29 -1.61
C ILE A 139 1.21 6.50 -2.86
N THR A 140 0.55 6.62 -4.01
CA THR A 140 1.21 6.98 -5.26
C THR A 140 0.52 8.17 -5.90
N PHE A 141 1.31 9.00 -6.59
CA PHE A 141 0.78 10.12 -7.36
C PHE A 141 -0.04 9.58 -8.55
N LYS A 142 -1.20 10.18 -8.79
CA LYS A 142 -2.04 9.89 -9.97
C LYS A 142 -2.09 11.06 -10.93
N GLY A 143 -2.11 12.29 -10.43
CA GLY A 143 -2.16 13.44 -11.31
C GLY A 143 -2.28 14.77 -10.58
N PHE A 144 -2.14 15.84 -11.33
CA PHE A 144 -2.28 17.20 -10.85
C PHE A 144 -3.02 18.03 -11.91
N ARG A 145 -4.12 18.67 -11.54
CA ARG A 145 -4.86 19.57 -12.45
C ARG A 145 -5.65 20.59 -11.65
N ASP A 146 -5.68 21.84 -12.12
CA ASP A 146 -6.45 22.93 -11.52
C ASP A 146 -6.17 23.12 -10.00
N GLY A 147 -4.93 22.88 -9.56
CA GLY A 147 -4.55 22.94 -8.15
C GLY A 147 -4.98 21.73 -7.30
N VAL A 148 -5.51 20.66 -7.92
CA VAL A 148 -5.93 19.44 -7.23
C VAL A 148 -4.93 18.31 -7.49
N VAL A 149 -4.39 17.74 -6.42
CA VAL A 149 -3.49 16.57 -6.48
C VAL A 149 -4.31 15.29 -6.28
N TYR A 150 -4.24 14.37 -7.24
CA TYR A 150 -4.91 13.08 -7.19
C TYR A 150 -3.91 12.01 -6.73
N LEU A 151 -4.29 11.21 -5.74
CA LEU A 151 -3.45 10.17 -5.14
C LEU A 151 -4.17 8.83 -5.14
N ASN A 152 -3.46 7.76 -5.48
CA ASN A 152 -3.92 6.40 -5.21
C ASN A 152 -3.53 6.00 -3.79
N MET A 153 -4.48 5.46 -3.04
CA MET A 153 -4.29 4.99 -1.66
C MET A 153 -4.29 3.45 -1.64
N LYS A 154 -3.28 2.83 -1.01
CA LYS A 154 -3.09 1.37 -0.99
C LYS A 154 -2.95 0.82 0.42
N GLY A 155 -3.19 -0.48 0.57
CA GLY A 155 -3.05 -1.18 1.84
C GLY A 155 -3.99 -0.62 2.91
N ALA A 156 -3.46 -0.34 4.10
CA ALA A 156 -4.28 0.16 5.22
C ALA A 156 -4.97 1.51 4.95
N CYS A 157 -4.43 2.31 4.04
CA CYS A 157 -4.98 3.62 3.67
C CYS A 157 -6.18 3.53 2.71
N SER A 158 -6.42 2.35 2.13
CA SER A 158 -7.54 2.09 1.24
C SER A 158 -8.78 1.59 2.00
N GLY A 159 -9.97 2.02 1.55
CA GLY A 159 -11.25 1.43 1.98
C GLY A 159 -11.76 1.78 3.39
N CYS A 160 -11.12 2.69 4.12
CA CYS A 160 -11.59 3.19 5.43
C CYS A 160 -11.83 4.71 5.37
N PRO A 161 -13.09 5.19 5.44
CA PRO A 161 -13.40 6.62 5.33
C PRO A 161 -12.66 7.49 6.35
N SER A 162 -12.47 6.99 7.57
CA SER A 162 -11.76 7.71 8.64
C SER A 162 -10.27 7.87 8.31
N SER A 163 -9.60 6.79 7.90
CA SER A 163 -8.18 6.79 7.57
C SER A 163 -7.90 7.65 6.32
N THR A 164 -8.76 7.55 5.30
CA THR A 164 -8.64 8.35 4.07
C THR A 164 -8.81 9.84 4.36
N ALA A 165 -9.78 10.24 5.19
CA ALA A 165 -10.00 11.65 5.51
C ALA A 165 -8.81 12.27 6.28
N THR A 166 -8.33 11.60 7.34
CA THR A 166 -7.19 12.11 8.12
C THR A 166 -5.92 12.21 7.28
N LEU A 167 -5.64 11.19 6.47
CA LEU A 167 -4.48 11.20 5.59
C LEU A 167 -4.60 12.29 4.51
N LYS A 168 -5.76 12.41 3.84
CA LYS A 168 -6.03 13.49 2.86
C LYS A 168 -5.71 14.86 3.46
N HIS A 169 -6.22 15.16 4.65
CA HIS A 169 -5.97 16.44 5.31
C HIS A 169 -4.49 16.64 5.69
N GLY A 170 -3.82 15.60 6.20
CA GLY A 170 -2.40 15.66 6.53
C GLY A 170 -1.53 15.97 5.31
N VAL A 171 -1.76 15.25 4.21
CA VAL A 171 -1.05 15.42 2.95
C VAL A 171 -1.34 16.79 2.32
N GLN A 172 -2.61 17.20 2.29
CA GLN A 172 -2.99 18.50 1.76
C GLN A 172 -2.31 19.65 2.51
N ASN A 173 -2.28 19.61 3.85
CA ASN A 173 -1.61 20.64 4.63
C ASN A 173 -0.10 20.70 4.36
N LEU A 174 0.54 19.55 4.20
CA LEU A 174 1.96 19.46 3.86
C LEU A 174 2.22 20.03 2.46
N LEU A 175 1.48 19.57 1.45
CA LEU A 175 1.67 20.01 0.07
C LEU A 175 1.42 21.50 -0.09
N ARG A 176 0.34 22.04 0.49
CA ARG A 176 0.05 23.49 0.46
C ARG A 176 1.14 24.36 1.08
N HIS A 177 1.89 23.83 2.04
CA HIS A 177 2.97 24.57 2.68
C HIS A 177 4.20 24.70 1.77
N PHE A 178 4.51 23.67 1.00
CA PHE A 178 5.71 23.62 0.16
C PHE A 178 5.44 23.91 -1.32
N VAL A 179 4.19 23.76 -1.77
CA VAL A 179 3.72 23.93 -3.15
C VAL A 179 2.43 24.78 -3.10
N PRO A 180 2.54 26.13 -3.12
CA PRO A 180 1.40 27.05 -2.99
C PRO A 180 0.31 26.88 -4.05
N GLU A 181 0.64 26.29 -5.20
CA GLU A 181 -0.26 25.97 -6.31
C GLU A 181 -1.25 24.85 -5.96
N VAL A 182 -0.90 23.99 -5.00
CA VAL A 182 -1.81 22.97 -4.49
C VAL A 182 -2.88 23.63 -3.64
N GLN A 183 -4.14 23.32 -3.92
CA GLN A 183 -5.31 23.80 -3.19
C GLN A 183 -5.99 22.64 -2.46
N GLU A 184 -6.10 21.49 -3.13
CA GLU A 184 -6.80 20.31 -2.65
C GLU A 184 -6.06 19.01 -3.00
N VAL A 185 -6.32 17.96 -2.23
CA VAL A 185 -5.87 16.60 -2.49
C VAL A 185 -7.10 15.70 -2.60
N GLU A 186 -7.17 14.85 -3.61
CA GLU A 186 -8.24 13.86 -3.78
C GLU A 186 -7.69 12.45 -3.82
N ALA A 187 -8.40 11.53 -3.17
CA ALA A 187 -8.10 10.10 -3.24
C ALA A 187 -8.88 9.48 -4.40
N VAL A 188 -8.18 8.77 -5.27
CA VAL A 188 -8.78 7.96 -6.35
C VAL A 188 -8.69 6.47 -5.98
N MET A 189 -9.66 5.66 -6.43
CA MET A 189 -9.82 4.24 -6.07
C MET A 189 -9.53 3.30 -7.25
#